data_AF-A0AAW1IRK1-F1
#
_entry.id   AF-A0AAW1IRK1-F1
#
_cell.length_a   1.000
_cell.length_b   1.000
_cell.length_c   1.000
_cell.angle_alpha   90.00
_cell.angle_beta   90.00
_cell.angle_gamma   90.00
#
_symmetry.space_group_name_H-M   'P 1'
#
loop_
_entity.id
_entity.type
_entity.pdbx_description
1 polymer ?
#
loop_
_entity_poly.entity_id
_entity_poly.type
_entity_poly.pdbx_seq_one_letter_code
_entity_poly.pdbx_strand_id
1 'polypeptide(L)'
;MRNAIKEVLNNRLLKQVFPNNKIAKVTKKIIRKTSTSNSDTEESIVLEADEISDDFSDVENVHLITDDDQIHQNDFVLVKFPTKMTAVYYIGKVLKCLNLNEFQIKYLRRKTPGYKFYYPLVDDISAVDRSDLVSKLPAPNSAKTARTSCLLTFNVNLSSYNVK
;
A
#
# COMPACT_ATOMS: atom_id res chain seq x y z
N MET A 1 7.01 5.19 -59.85
CA MET A 1 6.37 6.47 -59.48
C MET A 1 6.28 6.56 -57.96
N ARG A 2 6.86 7.62 -57.37
CA ARG A 2 6.53 8.27 -56.08
C ARG A 2 6.61 7.39 -54.80
N ASN A 3 7.72 7.39 -54.07
CA ASN A 3 8.13 8.35 -53.01
C ASN A 3 7.25 8.41 -51.75
N ALA A 4 7.95 8.28 -50.61
CA ALA A 4 7.65 8.76 -49.26
C ALA A 4 6.67 7.90 -48.43
N ILE A 5 6.93 7.54 -47.17
CA ILE A 5 7.66 8.25 -46.11
C ILE A 5 8.42 7.24 -45.25
N LYS A 6 9.70 7.54 -45.02
CA LYS A 6 10.61 6.87 -44.09
C LYS A 6 10.24 7.28 -42.66
N GLU A 7 9.88 6.30 -41.85
CA GLU A 7 9.74 6.39 -40.41
C GLU A 7 11.11 6.14 -39.77
N VAL A 8 11.93 7.17 -39.58
CA VAL A 8 13.17 7.07 -38.78
C VAL A 8 13.51 8.43 -38.15
N LEU A 9 13.48 8.45 -36.81
CA LEU A 9 14.32 9.21 -35.86
C LEU A 9 14.56 10.70 -36.14
N ASN A 10 13.89 11.57 -35.39
CA ASN A 10 14.51 12.46 -34.39
C ASN A 10 13.58 13.63 -34.03
N ASN A 11 13.47 13.88 -32.72
CA ASN A 11 13.35 15.18 -32.02
C ASN A 11 12.82 14.84 -30.60
N ARG A 12 13.68 14.52 -29.62
CA ARG A 12 14.57 15.42 -28.86
C ARG A 12 13.79 16.57 -28.20
N LEU A 13 13.79 16.53 -26.85
CA LEU A 13 13.53 17.61 -25.88
C LEU A 13 12.06 17.95 -25.55
N LEU A 14 11.55 17.32 -24.50
CA LEU A 14 10.99 18.09 -23.38
C LEU A 14 11.56 17.54 -22.06
N LYS A 15 12.66 18.17 -21.64
CA LYS A 15 13.07 18.23 -20.24
C LYS A 15 11.93 18.90 -19.47
N GLN A 16 11.16 18.14 -18.68
CA GLN A 16 10.35 18.78 -17.65
C GLN A 16 11.21 18.94 -16.39
N VAL A 17 11.79 20.14 -16.35
CA VAL A 17 12.39 20.80 -15.20
C VAL A 17 11.31 20.89 -14.12
N PHE A 18 11.45 20.16 -13.02
CA PHE A 18 10.69 20.45 -11.82
C PHE A 18 11.36 21.61 -11.07
N PRO A 19 10.62 22.67 -10.70
CA PRO A 19 11.18 23.83 -10.03
C PRO A 19 11.71 23.50 -8.64
N ASN A 20 12.92 24.00 -8.40
CA ASN A 20 13.73 23.82 -7.21
C ASN A 20 13.18 24.69 -6.06
N ASN A 21 12.25 24.17 -5.26
CA ASN A 21 11.74 24.89 -4.10
C ASN A 21 12.65 24.67 -2.88
N LYS A 22 13.45 25.71 -2.63
CA LYS A 22 14.33 25.88 -1.47
C LYS A 22 13.51 25.79 -0.17
N ILE A 23 13.89 24.87 0.71
CA ILE A 23 13.36 24.79 2.08
C ILE A 23 13.86 26.03 2.84
N ALA A 24 12.97 26.99 3.09
CA ALA A 24 13.23 28.09 4.02
C ALA A 24 13.20 27.55 5.45
N LYS A 25 14.34 27.64 6.13
CA LYS A 25 14.47 27.39 7.58
C LYS A 25 13.73 28.51 8.32
N VAL A 26 12.63 28.20 9.00
CA VAL A 26 12.02 29.12 9.97
C VAL A 26 12.18 28.54 11.37
N THR A 27 13.24 28.98 12.04
CA THR A 27 13.40 28.90 13.49
C THR A 27 12.46 29.93 14.13
N LYS A 28 11.41 29.48 14.82
CA LYS A 28 10.64 30.36 15.71
C LYS A 28 11.22 30.32 17.13
N LYS A 29 11.67 31.51 17.51
CA LYS A 29 12.37 31.97 18.71
C LYS A 29 11.59 31.66 19.99
N ILE A 30 12.28 31.03 20.94
CA ILE A 30 11.88 30.88 22.34
C ILE A 30 11.85 32.27 22.99
N ILE A 31 10.73 32.63 23.63
CA ILE A 31 10.67 33.71 24.62
C ILE A 31 10.06 33.13 25.90
N ARG A 32 10.90 33.03 26.93
CA ARG A 32 10.53 32.75 28.33
C ARG A 32 10.21 34.07 29.03
N LYS A 33 9.17 34.08 29.89
CA LYS A 33 9.24 34.40 31.35
C LYS A 33 7.84 34.42 31.98
N THR A 34 7.57 33.47 32.90
CA THR A 34 7.23 33.60 34.35
C THR A 34 5.82 34.16 34.63
N SER A 35 4.93 33.51 35.41
CA SER A 35 5.10 33.08 36.81
C SER A 35 3.97 32.11 37.28
N THR A 36 4.28 31.21 38.24
CA THR A 36 3.43 30.63 39.33
C THR A 36 2.15 29.86 38.95
N SER A 37 1.82 28.66 39.46
CA SER A 37 2.20 27.91 40.67
C SER A 37 2.09 26.38 40.45
N ASN A 38 2.87 25.61 41.20
CA ASN A 38 2.90 24.15 41.18
C ASN A 38 1.59 23.52 41.69
N SER A 39 1.16 22.46 41.02
CA SER A 39 0.43 21.34 41.62
C SER A 39 0.73 20.10 40.77
N ASP A 40 1.54 19.20 41.32
CA ASP A 40 1.94 17.94 40.72
C ASP A 40 0.77 16.96 40.69
N THR A 41 0.27 16.67 39.49
CA THR A 41 -0.45 15.42 39.22
C THR A 41 -0.04 14.94 37.83
N GLU A 42 0.93 14.04 37.79
CA GLU A 42 1.33 13.29 36.58
C GLU A 42 0.18 12.35 36.19
N GLU A 43 -0.80 12.86 35.43
CA GLU A 43 -1.75 12.00 34.72
C GLU A 43 -1.01 11.32 33.57
N SER A 44 -0.52 10.12 33.87
CA SER A 44 -0.07 9.16 32.87
C SER A 44 -1.25 8.79 31.98
N ILE A 45 -1.34 9.39 30.80
CA ILE A 45 -2.31 9.00 29.77
C ILE A 45 -1.88 7.61 29.27
N VAL A 46 -2.46 6.58 29.86
CA VAL A 46 -2.38 5.21 29.37
C VAL A 46 -3.15 5.19 28.06
N LEU A 47 -2.44 5.26 26.93
CA LEU A 47 -3.02 5.00 25.63
C LEU A 47 -3.34 3.50 25.57
N GLU A 48 -4.56 3.14 25.95
CA GLU A 48 -5.11 1.82 25.69
C GLU A 48 -5.04 1.57 24.19
N ALA A 49 -4.17 0.64 23.80
CA ALA A 49 -4.16 0.10 22.46
C ALA A 49 -5.48 -0.64 22.31
N ASP A 50 -6.41 -0.09 21.52
CA ASP A 50 -7.54 -0.85 21.00
C ASP A 50 -6.94 -2.00 20.18
N GLU A 51 -6.73 -3.13 20.85
CA GLU A 51 -6.33 -4.37 20.23
C GLU A 51 -7.48 -4.77 19.31
N ILE A 52 -7.17 -4.76 18.02
CA ILE A 52 -7.98 -5.51 17.06
C ILE A 52 -7.97 -6.94 17.60
N SER A 53 -9.10 -7.37 18.14
CA SER A 53 -9.36 -8.75 18.53
C SER A 53 -9.11 -9.60 17.31
N ASP A 54 -7.92 -10.21 17.25
CA ASP A 54 -7.62 -11.21 16.24
C ASP A 54 -8.38 -12.49 16.65
N ASP A 55 -9.66 -12.52 16.28
CA ASP A 55 -10.49 -13.73 16.38
C ASP A 55 -10.01 -14.72 15.32
N PHE A 56 -9.08 -15.59 15.69
CA PHE A 56 -8.39 -16.53 14.81
C PHE A 56 -9.17 -17.84 14.58
N SER A 57 -10.46 -17.90 14.92
CA SER A 57 -11.19 -19.18 14.93
C SER A 57 -11.34 -19.83 13.55
N ASP A 58 -11.16 -19.09 12.45
CA ASP A 58 -11.24 -19.61 11.07
C ASP A 58 -10.22 -18.94 10.12
N VAL A 59 -8.92 -19.07 10.37
CA VAL A 59 -7.90 -18.55 9.42
C VAL A 59 -7.86 -19.40 8.15
N GLU A 60 -8.21 -18.80 7.01
CA GLU A 60 -8.15 -19.50 5.71
C GLU A 60 -6.71 -19.64 5.20
N ASN A 61 -6.45 -20.69 4.43
CA ASN A 61 -5.20 -20.82 3.67
C ASN A 61 -5.27 -20.00 2.37
N VAL A 62 -4.13 -19.52 1.91
CA VAL A 62 -4.03 -18.80 0.63
C VAL A 62 -4.40 -19.73 -0.53
N HIS A 63 -5.50 -19.43 -1.22
CA HIS A 63 -5.91 -20.13 -2.43
C HIS A 63 -5.18 -19.58 -3.65
N LEU A 64 -4.47 -20.43 -4.40
CA LEU A 64 -3.75 -20.01 -5.59
C LEU A 64 -4.71 -19.74 -6.73
N ILE A 65 -4.51 -18.63 -7.44
CA ILE A 65 -5.26 -18.30 -8.65
C ILE A 65 -4.93 -19.34 -9.74
N THR A 66 -5.98 -19.86 -10.35
CA THR A 66 -5.99 -20.70 -11.55
C THR A 66 -6.45 -19.87 -12.76
N ASP A 67 -6.27 -20.35 -13.99
CA ASP A 67 -6.66 -19.57 -15.19
C ASP A 67 -8.17 -19.30 -15.29
N ASP A 68 -8.99 -20.13 -14.63
CA ASP A 68 -10.45 -20.00 -14.61
C ASP A 68 -10.96 -18.95 -13.61
N ASP A 69 -10.11 -18.51 -12.67
CA ASP A 69 -10.53 -17.58 -11.62
C ASP A 69 -10.80 -16.17 -12.16
N GLN A 70 -12.01 -15.69 -11.90
CA GLN A 70 -12.41 -14.34 -12.31
C GLN A 70 -11.94 -13.30 -11.30
N ILE A 71 -11.16 -12.34 -11.79
CA ILE A 71 -10.64 -11.22 -11.01
C ILE A 71 -11.39 -9.97 -11.45
N HIS A 72 -12.07 -9.35 -10.49
CA HIS A 72 -12.93 -8.21 -10.72
C HIS A 72 -12.36 -6.95 -10.07
N GLN A 73 -12.87 -5.81 -10.52
CA GLN A 73 -12.61 -4.55 -9.85
C GLN A 73 -13.04 -4.64 -8.37
N ASN A 74 -12.22 -4.04 -7.51
CA ASN A 74 -12.32 -4.04 -6.05
C ASN A 74 -11.90 -5.33 -5.34
N ASP A 75 -11.54 -6.39 -6.05
CA ASP A 75 -10.93 -7.57 -5.42
C ASP A 75 -9.57 -7.21 -4.80
N PHE A 76 -9.23 -7.91 -3.73
CA PHE A 76 -7.89 -7.87 -3.15
C PHE A 76 -7.09 -9.06 -3.64
N VAL A 77 -5.82 -8.83 -3.97
CA VAL A 77 -4.95 -9.85 -4.55
C VAL A 77 -3.58 -9.80 -3.90
N LEU A 78 -2.94 -10.97 -3.82
CA LEU A 78 -1.54 -11.12 -3.48
C LEU A 78 -0.72 -11.13 -4.77
N VAL A 79 0.20 -10.19 -4.91
CA VAL A 79 1.02 -10.00 -6.11
C VAL A 79 2.47 -10.38 -5.82
N LYS A 80 3.07 -11.16 -6.70
CA LYS A 80 4.46 -11.59 -6.63
C LYS A 80 5.37 -10.64 -7.40
N PHE A 81 6.46 -10.24 -6.74
CA PHE A 81 7.55 -9.51 -7.35
C PHE A 81 8.83 -10.35 -7.26
N PRO A 82 9.30 -10.93 -8.38
CA PRO A 82 10.54 -11.68 -8.38
C PRO A 82 11.74 -10.75 -8.11
N THR A 83 12.60 -11.14 -7.19
CA THR A 83 13.92 -10.51 -6.99
C THR A 83 15.03 -11.50 -7.34
N LYS A 84 16.30 -11.10 -7.21
CA LYS A 84 17.45 -11.94 -7.60
C LYS A 84 17.50 -13.30 -6.92
N MET A 85 17.08 -13.40 -5.65
CA MET A 85 17.19 -14.63 -4.86
C MET A 85 15.84 -15.14 -4.36
N THR A 86 14.90 -14.25 -4.07
CA THR A 86 13.60 -14.60 -3.48
C THR A 86 12.48 -13.80 -4.14
N ALA A 87 11.24 -14.19 -3.89
CA ALA A 87 10.11 -13.35 -4.22
C ALA A 87 9.72 -12.47 -3.03
N VAL A 88 9.33 -11.24 -3.33
CA VAL A 88 8.65 -10.35 -2.40
C VAL A 88 7.19 -10.29 -2.82
N TYR A 89 6.28 -10.20 -1.86
CA TYR A 89 4.85 -10.15 -2.13
C TYR A 89 4.26 -8.86 -1.59
N TYR A 90 3.25 -8.35 -2.28
CA TYR A 90 2.48 -7.21 -1.82
C TYR A 90 1.00 -7.52 -1.97
N ILE A 91 0.20 -6.94 -1.07
CA ILE A 91 -1.26 -6.96 -1.22
C ILE A 91 -1.67 -5.72 -2.00
N GLY A 92 -2.58 -5.91 -2.93
CA GLY A 92 -3.13 -4.82 -3.73
C GLY A 92 -4.63 -4.95 -3.92
N LYS A 93 -5.28 -3.82 -4.17
CA LYS A 93 -6.67 -3.76 -4.60
C LYS A 93 -6.73 -3.54 -6.11
N VAL A 94 -7.53 -4.34 -6.82
CA VAL A 94 -7.78 -4.16 -8.24
C VAL A 94 -8.58 -2.88 -8.45
N LEU A 95 -7.98 -1.88 -9.09
CA LEU A 95 -8.67 -0.65 -9.46
C LEU A 95 -9.43 -0.80 -10.77
N LYS A 96 -8.83 -1.47 -11.76
CA LYS A 96 -9.38 -1.68 -13.10
C LYS A 96 -8.81 -2.96 -13.72
N CYS A 97 -9.62 -3.68 -14.47
CA CYS A 97 -9.16 -4.71 -15.39
C CYS A 97 -8.87 -4.02 -16.73
N LEU A 98 -7.59 -3.92 -17.12
CA LEU A 98 -7.18 -3.21 -18.33
C LEU A 98 -7.47 -4.07 -19.57
N ASN A 99 -7.14 -5.37 -19.47
CA ASN A 99 -7.37 -6.40 -20.48
C ASN A 99 -7.71 -7.73 -19.77
N LEU A 100 -7.85 -8.84 -20.52
CA LEU A 100 -8.10 -10.17 -19.94
C LEU A 100 -7.02 -10.62 -18.94
N ASN A 101 -5.76 -10.24 -19.18
CA ASN A 101 -4.61 -10.69 -18.41
C ASN A 101 -3.82 -9.55 -17.76
N GLU A 102 -4.33 -8.32 -17.76
CA GLU A 102 -3.61 -7.15 -17.26
C GLU A 102 -4.51 -6.31 -16.34
N PHE A 103 -4.00 -5.99 -15.15
CA PHE A 103 -4.77 -5.36 -14.08
C PHE A 103 -4.05 -4.14 -13.53
N GLN A 104 -4.78 -3.06 -13.31
CA GLN A 104 -4.28 -1.91 -12.56
C GLN A 104 -4.52 -2.14 -11.07
N ILE A 105 -3.43 -2.22 -10.29
CA ILE A 105 -3.45 -2.54 -8.86
C ILE A 105 -3.02 -1.33 -8.05
N LYS A 106 -3.74 -1.05 -6.96
CA LYS A 106 -3.33 -0.10 -5.91
C LYS A 106 -2.78 -0.85 -4.72
N TYR A 107 -1.49 -0.69 -4.45
CA TYR A 107 -0.79 -1.44 -3.42
C TYR A 107 -1.01 -0.90 -2.01
N LEU A 108 -0.96 -1.82 -1.06
CA LEU A 108 -0.97 -1.54 0.36
C LEU A 108 0.44 -1.73 0.92
N ARG A 109 0.71 -1.05 2.05
CA ARG A 109 1.94 -1.23 2.83
C ARG A 109 1.63 -2.03 4.08
N ARG A 110 2.51 -2.96 4.44
CA ARG A 110 2.42 -3.69 5.70
C ARG A 110 2.89 -2.81 6.86
N LYS A 111 2.09 -2.75 7.92
CA LYS A 111 2.49 -2.25 9.23
C LYS A 111 3.14 -3.39 10.02
N THR A 112 4.36 -3.17 10.49
CA THR A 112 5.10 -4.16 11.29
C THR A 112 5.14 -3.75 12.77
N PRO A 113 5.12 -4.71 13.71
CA PRO A 113 4.94 -6.16 13.52
C PRO A 113 3.51 -6.55 13.13
N GLY A 114 3.29 -7.79 12.67
CA GLY A 114 1.97 -8.34 12.32
C GLY A 114 1.60 -8.26 10.83
N TYR A 115 0.32 -8.52 10.51
CA TYR A 115 -0.25 -8.52 9.14
C TYR A 115 -1.40 -7.51 9.02
N LYS A 116 -1.13 -6.28 9.44
CA LYS A 116 -2.02 -5.12 9.25
C LYS A 116 -1.53 -4.32 8.06
N PHE A 117 -2.44 -3.84 7.23
CA PHE A 117 -2.14 -3.18 5.96
C PHE A 117 -2.82 -1.81 5.89
N TYR A 118 -2.22 -0.88 5.17
CA TYR A 118 -2.79 0.46 4.97
C TYR A 118 -2.43 0.99 3.58
N TYR A 119 -3.23 1.93 3.07
CA TYR A 119 -2.87 2.65 1.85
C TYR A 119 -1.78 3.68 2.17
N PRO A 120 -0.69 3.75 1.37
CA PRO A 120 0.32 4.78 1.52
C PRO A 120 -0.26 6.18 1.25
N LEU A 121 0.40 7.23 1.80
CA LEU A 121 -0.02 8.62 1.60
C LEU A 121 -0.01 9.04 0.13
N VAL A 122 0.98 8.56 -0.61
CA VAL A 122 1.05 8.68 -2.06
C VAL A 122 0.65 7.34 -2.64
N ASP A 123 -0.40 7.35 -3.46
CA ASP A 123 -0.92 6.15 -4.10
C ASP A 123 0.18 5.43 -4.89
N ASP A 124 0.36 4.14 -4.54
CA ASP A 124 1.25 3.24 -5.25
C ASP A 124 0.42 2.39 -6.20
N ILE A 125 0.45 2.73 -7.48
CA ILE A 125 -0.40 2.12 -8.51
C ILE A 125 0.48 1.65 -9.67
N SER A 126 0.31 0.40 -10.07
CA SER A 126 0.95 -0.14 -11.29
C SER A 126 0.02 -1.08 -12.03
N ALA A 127 0.32 -1.30 -13.32
CA ALA A 127 -0.23 -2.41 -14.08
C ALA A 127 0.56 -3.69 -13.78
N VAL A 128 -0.11 -4.83 -13.73
CA VAL A 128 0.51 -6.16 -13.58
C VAL A 128 -0.19 -7.20 -14.44
N ASP A 129 0.59 -8.18 -14.87
CA ASP A 129 0.09 -9.33 -15.61
C ASP A 129 -0.55 -10.36 -14.67
N ARG A 130 -1.49 -11.15 -15.21
CA ARG A 130 -2.16 -12.24 -14.49
C ARG A 130 -1.16 -13.23 -13.88
N SER A 131 -0.04 -13.48 -14.55
CA SER A 131 1.02 -14.39 -14.09
C SER A 131 1.68 -13.96 -12.79
N ASP A 132 1.62 -12.67 -12.45
CA ASP A 132 2.17 -12.14 -11.20
C ASP A 132 1.16 -12.21 -10.05
N LEU A 133 -0.12 -12.48 -10.33
CA LEU A 133 -1.15 -12.64 -9.33
C LEU A 133 -1.10 -14.07 -8.76
N VAL A 134 -0.89 -14.16 -7.45
CA VAL A 134 -0.71 -15.43 -6.75
C VAL A 134 -2.03 -15.95 -6.22
N SER A 135 -2.81 -15.06 -5.62
CA SER A 135 -4.02 -15.41 -4.90
C SER A 135 -4.99 -14.24 -4.89
N LYS A 136 -6.28 -14.57 -4.97
CA LYS A 136 -7.36 -13.66 -4.63
C LYS A 136 -7.63 -13.78 -3.13
N LEU A 137 -7.60 -12.66 -2.44
CA LEU A 137 -7.76 -12.59 -0.99
C LEU A 137 -9.23 -12.33 -0.62
N PRO A 138 -9.66 -12.76 0.57
CA PRO A 138 -10.96 -12.39 1.10
C PRO A 138 -11.05 -10.86 1.27
N ALA A 139 -12.28 -10.35 1.40
CA ALA A 139 -12.48 -8.95 1.76
C ALA A 139 -11.80 -8.66 3.11
N PRO A 140 -11.10 -7.53 3.25
CA PRO A 140 -10.43 -7.21 4.49
C PRO A 140 -11.43 -6.84 5.58
N ASN A 141 -11.07 -7.21 6.80
CA ASN A 141 -11.66 -6.63 7.99
C ASN A 141 -11.05 -5.24 8.21
N SER A 142 -11.90 -4.27 8.51
CA SER A 142 -11.48 -2.93 8.95
C SER A 142 -12.01 -2.69 10.34
N ALA A 143 -11.21 -2.04 11.18
CA ALA A 143 -11.60 -1.75 12.54
C ALA A 143 -12.69 -0.67 12.58
N LYS A 144 -13.59 -0.80 13.56
CA LYS A 144 -14.79 0.06 13.67
C LYS A 144 -14.49 1.46 14.23
N THR A 145 -13.34 1.66 14.88
CA THR A 145 -12.98 2.97 15.46
C THR A 145 -12.25 3.86 14.44
N ALA A 146 -12.48 5.17 14.53
CA ALA A 146 -11.92 6.14 13.59
C ALA A 146 -10.37 6.14 13.55
N ARG A 147 -9.71 5.77 14.66
CA ARG A 147 -8.25 5.73 14.76
C ARG A 147 -7.63 4.56 13.96
N THR A 148 -8.36 3.46 13.81
CA THR A 148 -7.86 2.22 13.19
C THR A 148 -8.60 1.85 11.91
N SER A 149 -9.59 2.63 11.48
CA SER A 149 -10.38 2.37 10.26
C SER A 149 -9.54 2.37 8.97
N CYS A 150 -8.37 3.00 8.99
CA CYS A 150 -7.41 2.96 7.88
C CYS A 150 -6.58 1.66 7.82
N LEU A 151 -6.65 0.82 8.85
CA LEU A 151 -5.96 -0.47 8.91
C LEU A 151 -6.87 -1.58 8.41
N LEU A 152 -6.29 -2.45 7.59
CA LEU A 152 -6.92 -3.60 6.97
C LEU A 152 -6.24 -4.88 7.44
N THR A 153 -7.03 -5.88 7.80
CA THR A 153 -6.55 -7.24 8.07
C THR A 153 -7.26 -8.23 7.17
N PHE A 154 -6.57 -9.28 6.77
CA PHE A 154 -7.13 -10.33 5.92
C PHE A 154 -7.19 -11.60 6.75
N ASN A 155 -8.33 -12.29 6.72
CA ASN A 155 -8.50 -13.55 7.42
C ASN A 155 -7.85 -14.71 6.64
N VAL A 156 -6.55 -14.60 6.40
CA VAL A 156 -5.78 -15.53 5.58
C VAL A 156 -4.35 -15.66 6.11
N ASN A 157 -3.81 -16.88 6.09
CA ASN A 157 -2.47 -17.15 6.58
C ASN A 157 -1.39 -16.71 5.56
N LEU A 158 -0.73 -15.59 5.85
CA LEU A 158 0.35 -15.02 5.02
C LEU A 158 1.77 -15.34 5.54
N SER A 159 1.91 -16.26 6.50
CA SER A 159 3.19 -16.57 7.16
C SER A 159 4.23 -17.20 6.21
N SER A 160 3.79 -17.93 5.19
CA SER A 160 4.65 -18.55 4.18
C SER A 160 5.14 -17.57 3.11
N TYR A 161 4.61 -16.34 3.08
CA TYR A 161 4.93 -15.33 2.09
C TYR A 161 5.74 -14.18 2.72
N ASN A 162 6.79 -13.74 2.03
CA ASN A 162 7.53 -12.52 2.39
C ASN A 162 6.74 -11.28 1.97
N VAL A 163 5.62 -11.04 2.66
CA VAL A 163 4.71 -9.91 2.40
C VAL A 163 5.27 -8.62 3.00
N LYS A 164 5.30 -7.56 2.19
CA LYS A 164 5.80 -6.22 2.54
C LYS A 164 4.69 -5.16 2.48
#